data_AF-A0A352NB88-F1
#
_entry.id   AF-A0A352NB88-F1
#
_cell.length_a   1.000
_cell.length_b   1.000
_cell.length_c   1.000
_cell.angle_alpha   90.00
_cell.angle_beta   90.00
_cell.angle_gamma   90.00
#
_symmetry.space_group_name_H-M   'P 1'
#
loop_
_entity.id
_entity.type
_entity.pdbx_description
1 polymer ?
#
loop_
_entity_poly.entity_id
_entity_poly.type
_entity_poly.pdbx_seq_one_letter_code
_entity_poly.pdbx_strand_id
1 'polypeptide(L)'
;MLDLVYADENILGSSDFISLFGNILLVFVILCVLSFFIVKGIQAFKSNSANFPLSLTTSLLLAFVFNSLIQSGMRVDEGPMYYGYVVTGISLFQVFVLTLAFMFLYVLINRYMITTAVIMFIFGGFSLGNAMKFSVRQEPIYVSELSWLTNIQSLLTFVDIKLILLALFALLSLVLLAILLNRRFFKGKIMDWKTRAVTLLLIFSL
;
A
#
# COMPACT_ATOMS: atom_id res chain seq x y z
N MET A 1 -11.65 -56.09 -22.42
CA MET A 1 -12.44 -55.19 -21.55
C MET A 1 -11.48 -54.29 -20.78
N LEU A 2 -10.68 -53.49 -21.52
CA LEU A 2 -9.57 -52.72 -20.96
C LEU A 2 -9.25 -51.51 -21.86
N ASP A 3 -10.29 -50.91 -22.45
CA ASP A 3 -10.15 -49.84 -23.46
C ASP A 3 -11.07 -48.62 -23.25
N LEU A 4 -11.67 -48.42 -22.07
CA LEU A 4 -12.69 -47.34 -21.92
C LEU A 4 -12.65 -46.53 -20.62
N VAL A 5 -11.51 -46.41 -19.93
CA VAL A 5 -11.41 -45.54 -18.72
C VAL A 5 -10.17 -44.64 -18.72
N TYR A 6 -9.53 -44.45 -19.88
CA TYR A 6 -8.31 -43.63 -20.01
C TYR A 6 -8.41 -42.51 -21.06
N ALA A 7 -9.60 -41.92 -21.23
CA ALA A 7 -9.79 -40.78 -22.12
C ALA A 7 -10.79 -39.76 -21.54
N ASP A 8 -10.37 -39.07 -20.49
CA ASP A 8 -10.94 -37.77 -20.13
C ASP A 8 -9.80 -36.82 -19.74
N GLU A 9 -8.79 -36.71 -20.62
CA GLU A 9 -7.73 -35.71 -20.47
C GLU A 9 -8.20 -34.37 -21.09
N ASN A 10 -8.83 -33.56 -20.24
CA ASN A 10 -8.74 -32.08 -20.20
C ASN A 10 -8.43 -31.35 -21.52
N ILE A 11 -9.32 -31.46 -22.51
CA ILE A 11 -9.38 -30.47 -23.59
C ILE A 11 -10.21 -29.30 -23.07
N LEU A 12 -9.56 -28.15 -22.82
CA LEU A 12 -10.24 -26.89 -22.48
C LEU A 12 -11.43 -26.66 -23.43
N GLY A 13 -12.64 -26.68 -22.88
CA GLY A 13 -13.85 -26.43 -23.67
C GLY A 13 -13.81 -25.03 -24.29
N SER A 14 -14.55 -24.80 -25.37
CA SER A 14 -14.59 -23.47 -26.01
C SER A 14 -15.03 -22.36 -25.04
N SER A 15 -15.87 -22.68 -24.05
CA SER A 15 -16.25 -21.77 -22.95
C SER A 15 -15.07 -21.38 -22.05
N ASP A 16 -14.22 -22.34 -21.71
CA ASP A 16 -13.07 -22.13 -20.83
C ASP A 16 -12.00 -21.31 -21.55
N PHE A 17 -11.80 -21.58 -22.84
CA PHE A 17 -10.93 -20.77 -23.69
C PHE A 17 -11.41 -19.31 -23.78
N ILE A 18 -12.72 -19.07 -24.00
CA ILE A 18 -13.28 -17.71 -24.06
C ILE A 18 -13.10 -16.99 -22.72
N SER A 19 -13.34 -17.67 -21.60
CA SER A 19 -13.16 -17.10 -20.26
C SER A 19 -11.70 -16.73 -19.98
N LEU A 20 -10.76 -17.63 -20.26
CA LEU A 20 -9.33 -17.37 -20.09
C LEU A 20 -8.85 -16.23 -20.98
N PHE A 21 -9.24 -16.23 -22.25
CA PHE A 21 -8.90 -15.16 -23.19
C PHE A 21 -9.44 -13.80 -22.71
N GLY A 22 -10.70 -13.77 -22.28
CA GLY A 22 -11.34 -12.56 -21.72
C GLY A 22 -10.61 -12.03 -20.49
N ASN A 23 -10.23 -12.92 -19.56
CA ASN A 23 -9.49 -12.55 -18.35
C ASN A 23 -8.10 -12.00 -18.67
N ILE A 24 -7.37 -12.63 -19.60
CA ILE A 24 -6.04 -12.16 -20.04
C ILE A 24 -6.16 -10.78 -20.69
N LEU A 25 -7.15 -10.59 -21.56
CA LEU A 25 -7.41 -9.30 -22.22
C LEU A 25 -7.72 -8.22 -21.18
N LEU A 26 -8.58 -8.52 -20.20
CA LEU A 26 -8.90 -7.60 -19.11
C LEU A 26 -7.64 -7.22 -18.32
N VAL A 27 -6.82 -8.18 -17.92
CA VAL A 27 -5.56 -7.92 -17.19
C VAL A 27 -4.61 -7.07 -18.04
N PHE A 28 -4.49 -7.36 -19.34
CA PHE A 28 -3.68 -6.57 -20.26
C PHE A 28 -4.14 -5.11 -20.32
N VAL A 29 -5.45 -4.87 -20.45
CA VAL A 29 -6.02 -3.51 -20.46
C VAL A 29 -5.72 -2.79 -19.15
N ILE A 30 -5.89 -3.45 -18.00
CA ILE A 30 -5.57 -2.87 -16.68
C ILE A 30 -4.08 -2.49 -16.61
N LEU A 31 -3.18 -3.37 -17.05
CA LEU A 31 -1.75 -3.10 -17.05
C LEU A 31 -1.37 -1.95 -17.98
N CYS A 32 -1.98 -1.84 -19.16
CA CYS A 32 -1.78 -0.71 -20.06
C CYS A 32 -2.22 0.62 -19.42
N VAL A 33 -3.41 0.64 -18.80
CA VAL A 33 -3.93 1.84 -18.12
C VAL A 33 -3.02 2.24 -16.95
N LEU A 34 -2.62 1.29 -16.11
CA LEU A 34 -1.69 1.54 -15.01
C LEU A 34 -0.34 2.06 -15.52
N SER A 35 0.20 1.44 -16.56
CA SER A 35 1.48 1.86 -17.18
C SER A 35 1.41 3.28 -17.71
N PHE A 36 0.30 3.67 -18.35
CA PHE A 36 0.07 5.03 -18.80
C PHE A 36 0.13 6.04 -17.64
N PHE A 37 -0.54 5.75 -16.53
CA PHE A 37 -0.50 6.62 -15.35
C PHE A 37 0.89 6.68 -14.72
N ILE A 38 1.60 5.56 -14.64
CA ILE A 38 2.97 5.50 -14.12
C ILE A 38 3.91 6.37 -14.96
N VAL A 39 3.85 6.26 -16.29
CA VAL A 39 4.66 7.10 -17.19
C VAL A 39 4.33 8.58 -16.99
N LYS A 40 3.06 8.95 -16.91
CA LYS A 40 2.63 10.33 -16.63
C LYS A 40 3.07 10.80 -15.25
N GLY A 41 3.04 9.94 -14.24
CA GLY A 41 3.54 10.23 -12.90
C GLY A 41 5.04 10.47 -12.87
N ILE A 42 5.83 9.68 -13.60
CA ILE A 42 7.28 9.89 -13.73
C ILE A 42 7.59 11.20 -14.47
N GLN A 43 6.84 11.51 -15.53
CA GLN A 43 6.97 12.80 -16.23
C GLN A 43 6.67 13.97 -15.28
N ALA A 44 5.60 13.86 -14.49
CA ALA A 44 5.22 14.85 -13.49
C ALA A 44 6.28 15.01 -12.39
N PHE A 45 6.90 13.90 -11.96
CA PHE A 45 8.01 13.91 -11.03
C PHE A 45 9.19 14.71 -11.58
N LYS A 46 9.61 14.42 -12.82
CA LYS A 46 10.71 15.12 -13.50
C LYS A 46 10.44 16.60 -13.71
N SER A 47 9.19 16.97 -14.00
CA SER A 47 8.78 18.37 -14.18
C SER A 47 8.44 19.08 -12.87
N ASN A 48 8.64 18.44 -11.71
CA ASN A 48 8.34 18.99 -10.39
C ASN A 48 6.87 19.45 -10.24
N SER A 49 5.95 18.77 -10.91
CA SER A 49 4.53 19.14 -10.96
C SER A 49 3.68 18.22 -10.07
N ALA A 50 3.00 18.81 -9.08
CA ALA A 50 2.05 18.08 -8.24
C ALA A 50 0.74 17.86 -9.01
N ASN A 51 0.44 16.63 -9.40
CA ASN A 51 -0.77 16.29 -10.14
C ASN A 51 -1.28 14.87 -9.83
N PHE A 52 -2.49 14.55 -10.35
CA PHE A 52 -3.14 13.27 -10.10
C PHE A 52 -2.26 12.04 -10.49
N PRO A 53 -1.67 11.95 -11.71
CA PRO A 53 -0.82 10.83 -12.07
C PRO A 53 0.35 10.63 -11.12
N LEU A 54 0.98 11.72 -10.64
CA LEU A 54 2.06 11.64 -9.66
C LEU A 54 1.58 11.05 -8.33
N SER A 55 0.44 11.51 -7.81
CA SER A 55 -0.13 10.97 -6.57
C SER A 55 -0.52 9.49 -6.69
N LEU A 56 -1.08 9.07 -7.83
CA LEU A 56 -1.45 7.67 -8.07
C LEU A 56 -0.21 6.78 -8.15
N THR A 57 0.79 7.20 -8.91
CA THR A 57 2.06 6.47 -9.05
C THR A 57 2.78 6.35 -7.71
N THR A 58 2.81 7.44 -6.93
CA THR A 58 3.45 7.45 -5.61
C THR A 58 2.69 6.56 -4.63
N SER A 59 1.35 6.57 -4.67
CA SER A 59 0.52 5.71 -3.83
C SER A 59 0.76 4.24 -4.11
N LEU A 60 0.80 3.85 -5.38
CA LEU A 60 1.10 2.48 -5.78
C LEU A 60 2.50 2.05 -5.32
N LEU A 61 3.52 2.89 -5.54
CA LEU A 61 4.89 2.62 -5.11
C LEU A 61 4.99 2.46 -3.59
N LEU A 62 4.43 3.39 -2.83
CA LEU A 62 4.44 3.33 -1.37
C LEU A 62 3.65 2.11 -0.87
N ALA A 63 2.56 1.73 -1.54
CA ALA A 63 1.78 0.56 -1.16
C ALA A 63 2.61 -0.71 -1.27
N PHE A 64 3.38 -0.88 -2.36
CA PHE A 64 4.32 -2.00 -2.48
C PHE A 64 5.39 -1.98 -1.37
N VAL A 65 5.97 -0.81 -1.09
CA VAL A 65 7.00 -0.66 -0.05
C VAL A 65 6.44 -1.01 1.33
N PHE A 66 5.34 -0.38 1.75
CA PHE A 66 4.77 -0.61 3.08
C PHE A 66 4.17 -2.00 3.23
N ASN A 67 3.57 -2.56 2.17
CA ASN A 67 3.13 -3.95 2.19
C ASN A 67 4.31 -4.90 2.43
N SER A 68 5.44 -4.69 1.75
CA SER A 68 6.65 -5.48 1.94
C SER A 68 7.23 -5.31 3.35
N LEU A 69 7.24 -4.08 3.88
CA LEU A 69 7.70 -3.81 5.25
C LEU A 69 6.84 -4.52 6.29
N ILE A 70 5.51 -4.42 6.18
CA ILE A 70 4.57 -5.09 7.08
C ILE A 70 4.79 -6.61 7.05
N GLN A 71 4.88 -7.22 5.86
CA GLN A 71 5.13 -8.65 5.72
C GLN A 71 6.50 -9.07 6.28
N SER A 72 7.55 -8.29 6.04
CA SER A 72 8.89 -8.58 6.55
C SER A 72 8.97 -8.52 8.07
N GLY A 73 8.15 -7.68 8.71
CA GLY A 73 8.05 -7.59 10.16
C GLY A 73 7.32 -8.77 10.82
N MET A 74 6.74 -9.68 10.04
CA MET A 74 5.96 -10.83 10.52
C MET A 74 6.57 -12.18 10.14
N ARG A 75 7.88 -12.24 9.86
CA ARG A 75 8.55 -13.49 9.49
C ARG A 75 8.73 -14.36 10.73
N VAL A 76 8.36 -15.64 10.62
CA VAL A 76 8.56 -16.66 11.66
C VAL A 76 9.66 -17.61 11.17
N ASP A 77 10.75 -17.73 11.92
CA ASP A 77 11.91 -18.55 11.54
C ASP A 77 11.70 -20.05 11.80
N GLU A 78 10.82 -20.45 12.73
CA GLU A 78 10.58 -21.85 13.09
C GLU A 78 9.09 -22.14 13.37
N GLY A 79 8.48 -23.02 12.56
CA GLY A 79 7.09 -23.49 12.72
C GLY A 79 6.53 -24.11 11.44
N PRO A 80 5.53 -25.02 11.52
CA PRO A 80 4.93 -25.63 10.34
C PRO A 80 4.23 -24.57 9.49
N MET A 81 4.97 -24.08 8.49
CA MET A 81 4.55 -23.60 7.17
C MET A 81 3.20 -22.84 7.07
N TYR A 82 2.87 -21.97 8.03
CA TYR A 82 1.68 -21.10 7.94
C TYR A 82 2.02 -19.63 7.65
N TYR A 83 3.21 -19.17 8.06
CA TYR A 83 3.65 -17.75 7.95
C TYR A 83 5.08 -17.58 7.40
N GLY A 84 5.72 -18.66 6.93
CA GLY A 84 7.15 -18.70 6.55
C GLY A 84 7.48 -18.27 5.12
N TYR A 85 6.48 -18.01 4.26
CA TYR A 85 6.70 -17.37 2.97
C TYR A 85 6.14 -15.95 3.02
N VAL A 86 6.92 -15.01 2.51
CA VAL A 86 6.35 -13.95 1.65
C VAL A 86 5.59 -14.74 0.57
N VAL A 87 4.30 -15.02 0.80
CA VAL A 87 3.50 -15.82 -0.13
C VAL A 87 3.68 -15.14 -1.48
N THR A 88 4.14 -15.91 -2.45
CA THR A 88 4.78 -15.46 -3.69
C THR A 88 3.90 -14.53 -4.54
N GLY A 89 2.60 -14.46 -4.23
CA GLY A 89 1.75 -13.32 -4.54
C GLY A 89 1.70 -12.36 -3.35
N ILE A 90 2.55 -11.32 -3.37
CA ILE A 90 2.29 -10.04 -2.70
C ILE A 90 0.77 -9.85 -2.74
N SER A 91 0.04 -9.89 -1.62
CA SER A 91 -1.43 -9.96 -1.74
C SER A 91 -1.88 -8.68 -2.47
N LEU A 92 -2.18 -8.83 -3.76
CA LEU A 92 -2.43 -7.71 -4.65
C LEU A 92 -3.63 -6.92 -4.12
N PHE A 93 -4.52 -7.61 -3.40
CA PHE A 93 -5.55 -7.04 -2.57
C PHE A 93 -5.01 -6.05 -1.52
N GLN A 94 -4.04 -6.40 -0.67
CA GLN A 94 -3.48 -5.44 0.30
C GLN A 94 -2.78 -4.28 -0.38
N VAL A 95 -2.03 -4.50 -1.45
CA VAL A 95 -1.40 -3.41 -2.23
C VAL A 95 -2.46 -2.50 -2.82
N PHE A 96 -3.54 -3.06 -3.36
CA PHE A 96 -4.66 -2.30 -3.88
C PHE A 96 -5.35 -1.48 -2.79
N VAL A 97 -5.69 -2.08 -1.64
CA VAL A 97 -6.29 -1.40 -0.49
C VAL A 97 -5.38 -0.28 0.03
N LEU A 98 -4.07 -0.51 0.16
CA LEU A 98 -3.11 0.52 0.56
C LEU A 98 -3.01 1.64 -0.49
N THR A 99 -3.04 1.30 -1.78
CA THR A 99 -3.04 2.30 -2.86
C THR A 99 -4.27 3.19 -2.77
N LEU A 100 -5.46 2.63 -2.53
CA LEU A 100 -6.69 3.39 -2.32
C LEU A 100 -6.61 4.27 -1.06
N ALA A 101 -6.11 3.73 0.06
CA ALA A 101 -5.94 4.48 1.31
C ALA A 101 -4.97 5.66 1.14
N PHE A 102 -3.86 5.48 0.44
CA PHE A 102 -2.89 6.54 0.17
C PHE A 102 -3.45 7.58 -0.79
N MET A 103 -4.16 7.14 -1.84
CA MET A 103 -4.88 8.05 -2.73
C MET A 103 -5.94 8.86 -2.00
N PHE A 104 -6.68 8.26 -1.08
CA PHE A 104 -7.62 8.97 -0.22
C PHE A 104 -6.93 10.10 0.57
N LEU A 105 -5.77 9.83 1.16
CA LEU A 105 -4.99 10.85 1.87
C LEU A 105 -4.49 11.98 0.94
N TYR A 106 -4.08 11.65 -0.30
CA TYR A 106 -3.71 12.66 -1.29
C TYR A 106 -4.90 13.52 -1.71
N VAL A 107 -6.08 12.94 -1.83
CA VAL A 107 -7.29 13.70 -2.14
C VAL A 107 -7.73 14.56 -0.96
N LEU A 108 -7.65 14.05 0.28
CA LEU A 108 -8.03 14.76 1.50
C LEU A 108 -7.17 16.01 1.74
N ILE A 109 -5.84 15.84 1.74
CA ILE A 109 -4.88 16.91 2.04
C ILE A 109 -4.59 17.78 0.82
N ASN A 110 -4.58 17.19 -0.39
CA ASN A 110 -4.36 17.87 -1.68
C ASN A 110 -3.04 18.66 -1.77
N ARG A 111 -1.99 18.22 -1.07
CA ARG A 111 -0.64 18.81 -1.09
C ARG A 111 0.39 17.70 -1.09
N TYR A 112 1.10 17.52 -2.21
CA TYR A 112 1.90 16.31 -2.45
C TYR A 112 2.91 16.01 -1.34
N MET A 113 3.84 16.94 -1.06
CA MET A 113 4.92 16.69 -0.08
C MET A 113 4.41 16.48 1.34
N ILE A 114 3.38 17.23 1.74
CA ILE A 114 2.77 17.09 3.06
C ILE A 114 2.09 15.72 3.18
N THR A 115 1.31 15.32 2.18
CA THR A 115 0.66 14.00 2.19
C THR A 115 1.68 12.87 2.20
N THR A 116 2.72 12.91 1.35
CA THR A 116 3.76 11.86 1.32
C THR A 116 4.42 11.71 2.68
N ALA A 117 4.69 12.81 3.37
CA ALA A 117 5.25 12.79 4.71
C ALA A 117 4.30 12.17 5.75
N VAL A 118 3.01 12.55 5.71
CA VAL A 118 1.98 11.96 6.57
C VAL A 118 1.87 10.45 6.36
N ILE A 119 1.86 9.98 5.10
CA ILE A 119 1.85 8.55 4.77
C ILE A 119 3.08 7.87 5.35
N MET A 120 4.27 8.40 5.08
CA MET A 120 5.54 7.82 5.55
C MET A 120 5.59 7.72 7.08
N PHE A 121 5.08 8.73 7.78
CA PHE A 121 5.03 8.72 9.23
C PHE A 121 4.05 7.68 9.78
N ILE A 122 2.79 7.70 9.34
CA ILE A 122 1.74 6.81 9.85
C ILE A 122 2.08 5.35 9.55
N PHE A 123 2.40 5.04 8.28
CA PHE A 123 2.62 3.67 7.86
C PHE A 123 4.01 3.16 8.24
N GLY A 124 5.02 4.05 8.32
CA GLY A 124 6.32 3.69 8.91
C GLY A 124 6.18 3.33 10.39
N GLY A 125 5.45 4.13 11.17
CA GLY A 125 5.15 3.84 12.56
C GLY A 125 4.37 2.55 12.73
N PHE A 126 3.34 2.32 11.90
CA PHE A 126 2.57 1.08 11.90
C PHE A 126 3.44 -0.14 11.59
N SER A 127 4.28 -0.10 10.53
CA SER A 127 5.17 -1.21 10.19
C SER A 127 6.15 -1.54 11.31
N LEU A 128 6.75 -0.51 11.94
CA LEU A 128 7.67 -0.71 13.07
C LEU A 128 6.95 -1.28 14.29
N GLY A 129 5.82 -0.69 14.69
CA GLY A 129 5.03 -1.17 15.82
C GLY A 129 4.53 -2.59 15.61
N ASN A 130 4.12 -2.92 14.38
CA ASN A 130 3.70 -4.27 14.02
C ASN A 130 4.85 -5.27 14.16
N ALA A 131 6.05 -4.94 13.66
CA ALA A 131 7.22 -5.80 13.82
C ALA A 131 7.60 -6.02 15.30
N MET A 132 7.53 -4.98 16.13
CA MET A 132 7.79 -5.09 17.57
C MET A 132 6.74 -5.95 18.30
N LYS A 133 5.46 -5.78 17.98
CA LYS A 133 4.40 -6.61 18.58
C LYS A 133 4.56 -8.07 18.16
N PHE A 134 4.81 -8.29 16.87
CA PHE A 134 4.95 -9.63 16.31
C PHE A 134 6.16 -10.37 16.88
N SER A 135 7.29 -9.70 17.12
CA SER A 135 8.47 -10.37 17.70
C SER A 135 8.21 -10.92 19.11
N VAL A 136 7.35 -10.25 19.89
CA VAL A 136 7.02 -10.65 21.27
C VAL A 136 5.86 -11.64 21.32
N ARG A 137 4.81 -11.41 20.52
CA ARG A 137 3.53 -12.12 20.64
C ARG A 137 3.20 -13.04 19.46
N GLN A 138 3.99 -12.99 18.39
CA GLN A 138 3.76 -13.72 17.15
C GLN A 138 2.36 -13.47 16.55
N GLU A 139 1.78 -12.29 16.84
CA GLU A 139 0.50 -11.84 16.30
C GLU A 139 0.66 -10.42 15.73
N PRO A 140 0.04 -10.12 14.56
CA PRO A 140 0.04 -8.78 14.01
C PRO A 140 -0.85 -7.84 14.83
N ILE A 141 -0.80 -6.55 14.48
CA ILE A 141 -1.78 -5.56 14.94
C ILE A 141 -3.07 -5.75 14.14
N TYR A 142 -4.16 -6.07 14.84
CA TYR A 142 -5.48 -6.23 14.24
C TYR A 142 -6.27 -4.92 14.21
N VAL A 143 -7.22 -4.82 13.28
CA VAL A 143 -8.09 -3.62 13.17
C VAL A 143 -8.93 -3.40 14.44
N SER A 144 -9.39 -4.48 15.07
CA SER A 144 -10.14 -4.45 16.33
C SER A 144 -9.34 -3.83 17.50
N GLU A 145 -8.02 -3.92 17.44
CA GLU A 145 -7.10 -3.40 18.46
C GLU A 145 -6.75 -1.92 18.26
N LEU A 146 -7.19 -1.28 17.16
CA LEU A 146 -7.02 0.18 17.02
C LEU A 146 -7.75 0.94 18.13
N SER A 147 -8.80 0.37 18.70
CA SER A 147 -9.46 0.94 19.89
C SER A 147 -8.50 1.07 21.07
N TRP A 148 -7.59 0.10 21.25
CA TRP A 148 -6.56 0.14 22.28
C TRP A 148 -5.46 1.16 21.97
N LEU A 149 -5.13 1.39 20.68
CA LEU A 149 -4.20 2.46 20.28
C LEU A 149 -4.65 3.87 20.67
N THR A 150 -5.95 4.08 20.91
CA THR A 150 -6.46 5.37 21.42
C THR A 150 -6.03 5.65 22.87
N ASN A 151 -5.63 4.62 23.63
CA ASN A 151 -5.22 4.75 25.01
C ASN A 151 -3.69 4.91 25.13
N ILE A 152 -3.24 6.13 24.81
CA ILE A 152 -1.82 6.53 24.77
C ILE A 152 -1.07 6.22 26.07
N GLN A 153 -1.73 6.35 27.24
CA GLN A 153 -1.09 6.06 28.53
C GLN A 153 -0.70 4.58 28.65
N SER A 154 -1.57 3.67 28.22
CA SER A 154 -1.28 2.23 28.23
C SER A 154 -0.15 1.88 27.26
N LEU A 155 -0.09 2.52 26.10
CA LEU A 155 1.00 2.31 25.12
C LEU A 155 2.37 2.71 25.68
N LEU A 156 2.45 3.87 26.32
CA LEU A 156 3.72 4.41 26.84
C LEU A 156 4.31 3.54 27.95
N THR A 157 3.51 2.76 28.67
CA THR A 157 4.00 1.84 29.71
C THR A 157 4.68 0.58 29.16
N PHE A 158 4.45 0.22 27.89
CA PHE A 158 5.01 -0.99 27.28
C PHE A 158 6.28 -0.74 26.45
N VAL A 159 6.65 0.52 26.21
CA VAL A 159 7.72 0.89 25.27
C VAL A 159 8.88 1.52 26.01
N ASP A 160 10.10 1.03 25.76
CA ASP A 160 11.33 1.64 26.28
C ASP A 160 11.40 3.11 25.85
N ILE A 161 11.71 3.99 26.81
CA ILE A 161 11.83 5.43 26.58
C ILE A 161 12.84 5.77 25.47
N LYS A 162 13.86 4.93 25.26
CA LYS A 162 14.83 5.06 24.15
C LYS A 162 14.16 4.90 22.79
N LEU A 163 13.25 3.93 22.65
CA LEU A 163 12.47 3.72 21.42
C LEU A 163 11.49 4.86 21.19
N ILE A 164 10.87 5.38 22.25
CA ILE A 164 9.99 6.56 22.18
C ILE A 164 10.77 7.78 21.69
N LEU A 165 11.95 8.06 22.25
CA LEU A 165 12.81 9.18 21.83
C LEU A 165 13.28 9.03 20.39
N LEU A 166 13.65 7.82 19.97
CA LEU A 166 14.02 7.53 18.58
C LEU A 166 12.85 7.79 17.62
N ALA A 167 11.64 7.34 17.96
CA ALA A 167 10.44 7.57 17.17
C ALA A 167 10.08 9.07 17.07
N LEU A 168 10.21 9.82 18.16
CA LEU A 168 10.00 11.27 18.17
C LEU A 168 11.03 12.00 17.30
N PHE A 169 12.30 11.62 17.36
CA PHE A 169 13.33 12.20 16.51
C PHE A 169 13.12 11.87 15.02
N ALA A 170 12.74 10.63 14.72
CA ALA A 170 12.36 10.21 13.37
C ALA A 170 11.16 11.02 12.84
N LEU A 171 10.13 11.22 13.67
CA LEU A 171 8.98 12.07 13.32
C LEU A 171 9.42 13.52 13.04
N LEU A 172 10.19 14.12 13.95
CA LEU A 172 10.60 15.52 13.84
C LEU A 172 11.46 15.75 12.59
N SER A 173 12.41 14.85 12.32
CA SER A 173 13.25 14.89 11.12
C SER A 173 12.43 14.74 9.84
N LEU A 174 11.45 13.82 9.81
CA LEU A 174 10.59 13.60 8.66
C LEU A 174 9.69 14.82 8.39
N VAL A 175 9.14 15.45 9.43
CA VAL A 175 8.36 16.70 9.32
C VAL A 175 9.23 17.86 8.81
N LEU A 176 10.43 18.04 9.38
CA LEU A 176 11.38 19.08 8.93
C LEU A 176 11.76 18.88 7.46
N LEU A 177 12.09 17.64 7.08
CA LEU A 177 12.44 17.29 5.71
C LEU A 177 11.27 17.51 4.75
N ALA A 178 10.05 17.16 5.16
CA ALA A 178 8.84 17.44 4.38
C ALA A 178 8.61 18.95 4.16
N ILE A 179 8.77 19.77 5.21
CA ILE A 179 8.63 21.23 5.12
C ILE A 179 9.70 21.81 4.19
N LEU A 180 10.97 21.42 4.39
CA LEU A 180 12.11 21.89 3.59
C LEU A 180 11.94 21.51 2.13
N LEU A 181 11.57 20.27 1.85
CA LEU A 181 11.36 19.82 0.48
C LEU A 181 10.13 20.47 -0.17
N ASN A 182 9.02 20.66 0.57
CA ASN A 182 7.83 21.35 0.06
C ASN A 182 8.11 22.81 -0.34
N ARG A 183 9.12 23.45 0.28
CA ARG A 183 9.57 24.80 -0.13
C ARG A 183 10.26 24.82 -1.49
N ARG A 184 10.70 23.67 -2.03
CA ARG A 184 11.45 23.57 -3.29
C ARG A 184 10.77 22.70 -4.35
N PHE A 185 10.06 21.67 -3.93
CA PHE A 185 9.50 20.62 -4.79
C PHE A 185 7.98 20.52 -4.67
N PHE A 186 7.33 20.19 -5.79
CA PHE A 186 5.92 19.83 -5.91
C PHE A 186 4.96 20.82 -5.22
N LYS A 187 5.21 22.12 -5.46
CA LYS A 187 4.37 23.21 -4.95
C LYS A 187 2.99 23.18 -5.60
N GLY A 188 2.00 23.67 -4.87
CA GLY A 188 0.63 23.81 -5.39
C GLY A 188 -0.32 22.73 -4.90
N LYS A 189 -1.52 22.74 -5.46
CA LYS A 189 -2.56 21.72 -5.22
C LYS A 189 -2.36 20.59 -6.24
N ILE A 190 -2.68 19.36 -5.85
CA ILE A 190 -2.58 18.20 -6.73
C ILE A 190 -3.76 18.18 -7.73
N MET A 191 -4.95 18.54 -7.24
CA MET A 191 -6.21 18.40 -7.97
C MET A 191 -7.15 19.57 -7.70
N ASP A 192 -7.94 19.91 -8.71
CA ASP A 192 -9.07 20.82 -8.58
C ASP A 192 -10.26 20.12 -7.93
N TRP A 193 -11.22 20.92 -7.43
CA TRP A 193 -12.40 20.43 -6.71
C TRP A 193 -13.19 19.36 -7.50
N LYS A 194 -13.42 19.57 -8.80
CA LYS A 194 -14.16 18.62 -9.65
C LYS A 194 -13.45 17.27 -9.71
N THR A 195 -12.15 17.28 -9.98
CA THR A 195 -11.32 16.07 -10.02
C THR A 195 -11.30 15.37 -8.67
N ARG A 196 -11.17 16.12 -7.55
CA ARG A 196 -11.24 15.56 -6.20
C ARG A 196 -12.56 14.84 -5.94
N ALA A 197 -13.69 15.46 -6.29
CA ALA A 197 -15.01 14.86 -6.09
C ALA A 197 -15.16 13.55 -6.88
N VAL A 198 -14.76 13.53 -8.15
CA VAL A 198 -14.78 12.32 -8.99
C VAL A 198 -13.86 11.25 -8.42
N THR A 199 -12.64 11.58 -8.01
CA THR A 199 -11.71 10.61 -7.42
C THR A 199 -12.24 10.04 -6.11
N LEU A 200 -12.88 10.84 -5.25
CA LEU A 200 -13.52 10.34 -4.02
C LEU A 200 -14.64 9.36 -4.35
N LEU A 201 -15.52 9.70 -5.30
CA LEU A 201 -16.60 8.80 -5.71
C LEU A 201 -16.06 7.46 -6.24
N LEU A 202 -15.01 7.50 -7.05
CA LEU A 202 -14.36 6.28 -7.54
C LEU A 202 -13.79 5.43 -6.41
N ILE A 203 -13.08 6.04 -5.45
CA ILE A 203 -12.52 5.32 -4.29
C ILE A 203 -13.63 4.65 -3.47
N PHE A 204 -14.78 5.31 -3.25
CA PHE A 204 -15.88 4.75 -2.47
C PHE A 204 -16.78 3.77 -3.23
N SER A 205 -16.66 3.69 -4.56
CA SER A 205 -17.41 2.77 -5.41
C SER A 205 -16.77 1.38 -5.59
N LEU A 206 -15.50 1.25 -5.17
CA LEU A 206 -14.67 0.05 -5.24
C LEU A 206 -14.67 -0.68 -3.89
#